data_AF-A0A9X0GXE0-F1
#
_entry.id   AF-A0A9X0GXE0-F1
#
_cell.length_a   1.000
_cell.length_b   1.000
_cell.length_c   1.000
_cell.angle_alpha   90.00
_cell.angle_beta   90.00
_cell.angle_gamma   90.00
#
_symmetry.space_group_name_H-M   'P 1'
#
loop_
_entity.id
_entity.type
_entity.pdbx_description
1 polymer ?
#
loop_
_entity_poly.entity_id
_entity_poly.type
_entity_poly.pdbx_seq_one_letter_code
_entity_poly.pdbx_strand_id
1 'polypeptide(L)'
;PFSEATPWWSTSELHNHVYELGELADYVELQVSPWKTGPQLEDLPHSRHCVLFEQLRYFAYSIVNQERERGTLTTFSRRLEAFAHNHNKFARNGFSEDLMLSSVRATVRSVARWTWTRYQGSTRCCRGAMSLDKSLPLAERQSLAAKRTHELRHRSTESKIRAACRGLQERGEKLTQVAIAILAGVSRQTVANYGYVLNEVTRPQTISFLAPSVSKTFSPSSTGDQGSTPSHGIALTSTPTDVTYGVHQVTAPAGGAFDLVVSSSQSEDSS
;
A
#
# COMPACT_ATOMS: atom_id res chain seq x y z
N PRO A 1 -6.34 66.87 8.45
CA PRO A 1 -5.79 65.82 9.35
C PRO A 1 -6.87 64.80 9.71
N PHE A 2 -6.56 63.54 9.44
CA PHE A 2 -7.18 62.29 9.86
C PHE A 2 -8.58 61.91 9.37
N SER A 3 -8.52 60.87 8.54
CA SER A 3 -9.54 59.98 8.00
C SER A 3 -10.28 59.20 9.09
N GLU A 4 -11.61 59.25 9.11
CA GLU A 4 -12.44 58.23 9.76
C GLU A 4 -12.87 57.21 8.71
N ALA A 5 -12.20 56.06 8.70
CA ALA A 5 -12.63 54.88 7.99
C ALA A 5 -13.75 54.22 8.81
N THR A 6 -15.00 54.30 8.33
CA THR A 6 -16.09 53.52 8.92
C THR A 6 -15.92 52.04 8.53
N PRO A 7 -15.87 51.10 9.49
CA PRO A 7 -15.84 49.69 9.16
C PRO A 7 -17.16 49.32 8.47
N TRP A 8 -17.10 48.68 7.30
CA TRP A 8 -18.28 48.24 6.54
C TRP A 8 -19.01 47.05 7.16
N TRP A 9 -18.59 46.60 8.36
CA TRP A 9 -19.22 45.55 9.13
C TRP A 9 -19.26 45.96 10.61
N SER A 10 -20.38 45.65 11.26
CA SER A 10 -20.59 45.83 12.70
C SER A 10 -20.88 44.46 13.29
N THR A 11 -20.20 44.10 14.38
CA THR A 11 -20.40 42.82 15.08
C THR A 11 -21.09 43.07 16.40
N SER A 12 -22.21 42.39 16.62
CA SER A 12 -22.94 42.37 17.89
C SER A 12 -22.81 40.98 18.51
N GLU A 13 -22.30 40.90 19.74
CA GLU A 13 -22.24 39.66 20.51
C GLU A 13 -23.61 39.42 21.18
N LEU A 14 -24.30 38.33 20.81
CA LEU A 14 -25.60 37.98 21.39
C LEU A 14 -25.49 37.19 22.71
N HIS A 15 -24.28 36.84 23.13
CA HIS A 15 -24.01 36.02 24.29
C HIS A 15 -22.96 36.66 25.19
N ASN A 16 -23.13 36.48 26.49
CA ASN A 16 -22.32 37.09 27.55
C ASN A 16 -21.07 36.29 27.93
N HIS A 17 -20.79 35.20 27.23
CA HIS A 17 -19.65 34.32 27.47
C HIS A 17 -19.18 33.68 26.18
N VAL A 18 -17.92 33.22 26.15
CA VAL A 18 -17.36 32.49 25.01
C VAL A 18 -17.79 31.04 25.13
N TYR A 19 -18.42 30.50 24.09
CA TYR A 19 -18.76 29.09 24.06
C TYR A 19 -17.52 28.22 24.18
N GLU A 20 -17.58 27.24 25.08
CA GLU A 20 -16.60 26.18 25.11
C GLU A 20 -16.85 25.20 23.96
N LEU A 21 -15.78 24.65 23.37
CA LEU A 21 -15.91 23.73 22.24
C LEU A 21 -16.77 22.50 22.57
N GLY A 22 -16.79 22.08 23.84
CA GLY A 22 -17.65 20.99 24.32
C GLY A 22 -19.14 21.34 24.27
N GLU A 23 -19.50 22.54 24.72
CA GLU A 23 -20.87 23.03 24.68
C GLU A 23 -21.39 23.12 23.23
N LEU A 24 -20.56 23.60 22.31
CA LEU A 24 -20.88 23.63 20.88
C LEU A 24 -21.09 22.22 20.29
N ALA A 25 -20.35 21.21 20.77
CA ALA A 25 -20.47 19.85 20.27
C ALA A 25 -21.78 19.18 20.69
N ASP A 26 -22.30 19.51 21.88
CA ASP A 26 -23.54 18.94 22.42
C ASP A 26 -24.78 19.35 21.61
N TYR A 27 -24.73 20.50 20.91
CA TYR A 27 -25.82 21.00 20.08
C TYR A 27 -25.68 20.66 18.59
N VAL A 28 -24.61 19.97 18.16
CA VAL A 28 -24.39 19.59 16.76
C VAL A 28 -24.57 18.08 16.59
N GLU A 29 -25.77 17.67 16.15
CA GLU A 29 -26.00 16.31 15.67
C GLU A 29 -25.42 16.13 14.26
N LEU A 30 -24.16 15.68 14.17
CA LEU A 30 -23.59 15.28 12.89
C LEU A 30 -24.22 13.97 12.43
N GLN A 31 -25.12 14.03 11.46
CA GLN A 31 -25.51 12.87 10.66
C GLN A 31 -24.27 12.38 9.89
N VAL A 32 -23.52 11.44 10.47
CA VAL A 32 -22.34 10.85 9.83
C VAL A 32 -22.81 9.98 8.68
N SER A 33 -22.97 10.59 7.50
CA SER A 33 -23.20 9.83 6.28
C SER A 33 -22.02 8.88 6.10
N PRO A 34 -22.24 7.56 6.02
CA PRO A 34 -21.16 6.63 5.73
C PRO A 34 -20.49 7.10 4.45
N TRP A 35 -19.17 7.29 4.49
CA TRP A 35 -18.36 7.79 3.37
C TRP A 35 -18.90 7.26 2.05
N LYS A 36 -19.56 8.15 1.28
CA LYS A 36 -20.26 7.77 0.06
C LYS A 36 -19.24 7.13 -0.88
N THR A 37 -19.43 5.86 -1.19
CA THR A 37 -18.59 5.13 -2.14
C THR A 37 -19.23 5.30 -3.52
N GLY A 38 -18.78 6.29 -4.28
CA GLY A 38 -19.25 6.52 -5.66
C GLY A 38 -19.12 7.96 -6.14
N PRO A 39 -19.44 8.22 -7.43
CA PRO A 39 -19.53 9.57 -7.97
C PRO A 39 -20.62 10.36 -7.24
N GLN A 40 -20.23 11.46 -6.62
CA GLN A 40 -21.17 12.33 -5.90
C GLN A 40 -21.72 13.37 -6.86
N LEU A 41 -22.67 12.93 -7.68
CA LEU A 41 -23.19 13.73 -8.78
C LEU A 41 -24.12 14.86 -8.32
N GLU A 42 -24.83 14.64 -7.21
CA GLU A 42 -25.81 15.58 -6.65
C GLU A 42 -25.16 16.84 -6.05
N ASP A 43 -23.91 16.74 -5.59
CA ASP A 43 -23.17 17.86 -4.98
C ASP A 43 -22.28 18.59 -6.00
N LEU A 44 -22.25 18.11 -7.24
CA LEU A 44 -21.42 18.69 -8.28
C LEU A 44 -22.05 20.00 -8.77
N PRO A 45 -21.26 21.07 -9.01
CA PRO A 45 -21.79 22.22 -9.74
C PRO A 45 -22.39 21.71 -11.05
N HIS A 46 -23.55 22.23 -11.43
CA HIS A 46 -24.36 21.86 -12.61
C HIS A 46 -23.63 21.97 -13.98
N SER A 47 -22.30 21.96 -14.02
CA SER A 47 -21.47 21.93 -15.23
C SER A 47 -21.42 20.52 -15.84
N ARG A 48 -21.83 20.43 -17.10
CA ARG A 48 -21.73 19.22 -17.95
C ARG A 48 -20.32 18.62 -17.95
N HIS A 49 -19.29 19.45 -17.98
CA HIS A 49 -17.90 18.98 -17.98
C HIS A 49 -17.52 18.32 -16.65
N CYS A 50 -17.92 18.91 -15.52
CA CYS A 50 -17.65 18.36 -14.19
C CYS A 50 -18.36 17.00 -14.05
N VAL A 51 -19.63 16.93 -14.45
CA VAL A 51 -20.43 15.70 -14.42
C VAL A 51 -19.77 14.59 -15.24
N LEU A 52 -19.37 14.88 -16.49
CA LEU A 52 -18.69 13.90 -17.34
C LEU A 52 -17.35 13.46 -16.75
N PHE A 53 -16.55 14.41 -16.26
CA PHE A 53 -15.25 14.14 -15.66
C PHE A 53 -15.38 13.23 -14.43
N GLU A 54 -16.34 13.50 -13.56
CA GLU A 54 -16.60 12.73 -12.34
C GLU A 54 -16.97 11.27 -12.67
N GLN A 55 -17.93 11.07 -13.59
CA GLN A 55 -18.30 9.74 -14.05
C GLN A 55 -17.12 9.01 -14.68
N LEU A 56 -16.37 9.71 -15.55
CA LEU A 56 -15.27 9.13 -16.31
C LEU A 56 -14.09 8.73 -15.41
N ARG A 57 -13.72 9.57 -14.43
CA ARG A 57 -12.61 9.24 -13.52
C ARG A 57 -12.92 8.03 -12.67
N TYR A 58 -14.14 7.87 -12.18
CA TYR A 58 -14.53 6.70 -11.38
C TYR A 58 -14.52 5.42 -12.21
N PHE A 59 -15.01 5.48 -13.46
CA PHE A 59 -14.91 4.37 -14.39
C PHE A 59 -13.44 4.04 -14.73
N ALA A 60 -12.61 5.05 -14.95
CA ALA A 60 -11.19 4.86 -15.21
C ALA A 60 -10.49 4.15 -14.04
N TYR A 61 -10.77 4.57 -12.81
CA TYR A 61 -10.23 3.97 -11.59
C TYR A 61 -10.56 2.49 -11.43
N SER A 62 -11.76 2.05 -11.85
CA SER A 62 -12.17 0.65 -11.70
C SER A 62 -11.48 -0.28 -12.69
N ILE A 63 -11.17 0.18 -13.90
CA ILE A 63 -10.63 -0.67 -14.98
C ILE A 63 -9.11 -0.56 -15.19
N VAL A 64 -8.47 0.51 -14.70
CA VAL A 64 -7.06 0.83 -15.02
C VAL A 64 -6.09 -0.27 -14.60
N ASN A 65 -6.32 -0.95 -13.48
CA ASN A 65 -5.46 -2.06 -13.05
C ASN A 65 -5.56 -3.25 -14.00
N GLN A 66 -6.78 -3.63 -14.40
CA GLN A 66 -7.02 -4.70 -15.37
C GLN A 66 -6.40 -4.37 -16.74
N GLU A 67 -6.51 -3.13 -17.20
CA GLU A 67 -5.93 -2.70 -18.49
C GLU A 67 -4.40 -2.63 -18.47
N ARG A 68 -3.79 -2.34 -17.32
CA ARG A 68 -2.32 -2.41 -17.17
C ARG A 68 -1.79 -3.83 -17.21
N GLU A 69 -2.57 -4.80 -16.73
CA GLU A 69 -2.20 -6.21 -16.76
C GLU A 69 -2.38 -6.84 -18.15
N ARG A 70 -3.41 -6.43 -18.88
CA ARG A 70 -3.85 -7.11 -20.12
C ARG A 70 -3.63 -6.30 -21.41
N GLY A 71 -3.38 -5.01 -21.30
CA GLY A 71 -3.49 -4.08 -22.42
C GLY A 71 -2.46 -2.96 -22.41
N THR A 72 -2.78 -1.88 -23.12
CA THR A 72 -1.92 -0.71 -23.28
C THR A 72 -2.71 0.57 -23.07
N LEU A 73 -2.03 1.72 -22.97
CA LEU A 73 -2.69 3.02 -22.83
C LEU A 73 -3.71 3.29 -23.95
N THR A 74 -3.49 2.78 -25.16
CA THR A 74 -4.40 2.98 -26.29
C THR A 74 -5.70 2.19 -26.15
N THR A 75 -5.65 0.94 -25.65
CA THR A 75 -6.85 0.13 -25.39
C THR A 75 -7.68 0.73 -24.26
N PHE A 76 -6.99 1.18 -23.20
CA PHE A 76 -7.60 1.89 -22.09
C PHE A 76 -8.27 3.20 -22.53
N SER A 77 -7.57 4.03 -23.31
CA SER A 77 -8.12 5.29 -23.84
C SER A 77 -9.35 5.04 -24.71
N ARG A 78 -9.33 4.03 -25.58
CA ARG A 78 -10.49 3.65 -26.42
C ARG A 78 -11.71 3.25 -25.58
N ARG A 79 -11.51 2.51 -24.49
CA ARG A 79 -12.58 2.14 -23.56
C ARG A 79 -13.17 3.37 -22.87
N LEU A 80 -12.32 4.30 -22.45
CA LEU A 80 -12.76 5.57 -21.87
C LEU A 80 -13.50 6.45 -22.88
N GLU A 81 -13.06 6.51 -24.13
CA GLU A 81 -13.75 7.23 -25.20
C GLU A 81 -15.15 6.66 -25.44
N ALA A 82 -15.28 5.34 -25.60
CA ALA A 82 -16.57 4.69 -25.77
C ALA A 82 -17.52 4.95 -24.57
N PHE A 83 -16.99 4.89 -23.35
CA PHE A 83 -17.74 5.23 -22.15
C PHE A 83 -18.21 6.69 -22.17
N ALA A 84 -17.31 7.64 -22.43
CA ALA A 84 -17.62 9.06 -22.44
C ALA A 84 -18.63 9.43 -23.53
N HIS A 85 -18.53 8.82 -24.72
CA HIS A 85 -19.51 8.96 -25.78
C HIS A 85 -20.91 8.51 -25.36
N ASN A 86 -21.01 7.37 -24.67
CA ASN A 86 -22.29 6.84 -24.20
C ASN A 86 -22.94 7.68 -23.08
N HIS A 87 -22.11 8.38 -22.30
CA HIS A 87 -22.54 9.24 -21.18
C HIS A 87 -22.70 10.72 -21.57
N ASN A 88 -22.27 11.10 -22.77
CA ASN A 88 -22.51 12.43 -23.34
C ASN A 88 -23.96 12.54 -23.89
N LYS A 89 -24.95 12.38 -22.99
CA LYS A 89 -26.39 12.47 -23.27
C LYS A 89 -27.03 13.56 -22.41
N PHE A 90 -26.33 14.67 -22.22
CA PHE A 90 -26.76 15.79 -21.39
C PHE A 90 -28.08 16.41 -21.85
N ALA A 91 -28.33 16.48 -23.16
CA ALA A 91 -29.58 16.97 -23.71
C ALA A 91 -30.80 16.18 -23.20
N ARG A 92 -30.64 14.87 -23.00
CA ARG A 92 -31.70 14.01 -22.45
C ARG A 92 -31.87 14.14 -20.93
N ASN A 93 -30.90 14.73 -20.26
CA ASN A 93 -30.83 14.88 -18.81
C ASN A 93 -31.17 16.31 -18.36
N GLY A 94 -31.82 17.11 -19.22
CA GLY A 94 -32.28 18.46 -18.90
C GLY A 94 -31.31 19.59 -19.21
N PHE A 95 -30.17 19.32 -19.85
CA PHE A 95 -29.30 20.37 -20.39
C PHE A 95 -29.75 20.82 -21.78
N SER A 96 -29.33 22.03 -22.18
CA SER A 96 -29.64 22.60 -23.49
C SER A 96 -29.07 21.79 -24.66
N GLU A 97 -27.88 21.21 -24.49
CA GLU A 97 -27.18 20.49 -25.56
C GLU A 97 -26.12 19.53 -24.97
N ASP A 98 -25.76 18.53 -25.77
CA ASP A 98 -24.65 17.63 -25.48
C ASP A 98 -23.28 18.31 -25.62
N LEU A 99 -22.27 17.75 -24.96
CA LEU A 99 -20.93 18.28 -25.03
C LEU A 99 -20.32 18.04 -26.41
N MET A 100 -19.60 19.03 -26.95
CA MET A 100 -18.88 18.85 -28.21
C MET A 100 -17.88 17.69 -28.12
N LEU A 101 -17.78 16.92 -29.20
CA LEU A 101 -16.92 15.74 -29.24
C LEU A 101 -15.44 16.06 -29.00
N SER A 102 -14.97 17.22 -29.46
CA SER A 102 -13.60 17.69 -29.19
C SER A 102 -13.34 17.82 -27.68
N SER A 103 -14.31 18.37 -26.95
CA SER A 103 -14.21 18.53 -25.50
C SER A 103 -14.29 17.19 -24.76
N VAL A 104 -15.18 16.29 -25.19
CA VAL A 104 -15.25 14.92 -24.66
C VAL A 104 -13.89 14.23 -24.79
N ARG A 105 -13.29 14.27 -25.99
CA ARG A 105 -11.95 13.69 -26.24
C ARG A 105 -10.85 14.34 -25.41
N ALA A 106 -10.91 15.65 -25.19
CA ALA A 106 -9.96 16.36 -24.34
C ALA A 106 -10.04 15.87 -22.87
N THR A 107 -11.25 15.74 -22.33
CA THR A 107 -11.48 15.19 -20.99
C THR A 107 -10.97 13.77 -20.88
N VAL A 108 -11.28 12.91 -21.87
CA VAL A 108 -10.80 11.52 -21.90
C VAL A 108 -9.28 11.47 -21.91
N ARG A 109 -8.60 12.24 -22.75
CA ARG A 109 -7.14 12.26 -22.81
C ARG A 109 -6.52 12.68 -21.49
N SER A 110 -7.10 13.69 -20.83
CA SER A 110 -6.63 14.17 -19.52
C SER A 110 -6.75 13.07 -18.46
N VAL A 111 -7.94 12.48 -18.33
CA VAL A 111 -8.20 11.40 -17.37
C VAL A 111 -7.34 10.17 -17.67
N ALA A 112 -7.28 9.73 -18.92
CA ALA A 112 -6.52 8.55 -19.33
C ALA A 112 -5.04 8.69 -18.99
N ARG A 113 -4.42 9.82 -19.32
CA ARG A 113 -2.99 10.05 -19.07
C ARG A 113 -2.70 10.13 -17.57
N TRP A 114 -3.50 10.87 -16.81
CA TRP A 114 -3.29 11.01 -15.38
C TRP A 114 -3.50 9.68 -14.66
N THR A 115 -4.59 8.98 -14.95
CA THR A 115 -4.89 7.68 -14.34
C THR A 115 -3.80 6.65 -14.67
N TRP A 116 -3.37 6.57 -15.92
CA TRP A 116 -2.36 5.61 -16.34
C TRP A 116 -1.00 5.83 -15.67
N THR A 117 -0.62 7.08 -15.40
CA THR A 117 0.72 7.40 -14.87
C THR A 117 0.76 7.62 -13.36
N ARG A 118 -0.30 8.21 -12.79
CA ARG A 118 -0.33 8.67 -11.38
C ARG A 118 -1.26 7.85 -10.50
N TYR A 119 -2.31 7.24 -11.07
CA TYR A 119 -3.28 6.50 -10.26
C TYR A 119 -2.75 5.10 -9.95
N GLN A 120 -2.26 4.91 -8.73
CA GLN A 120 -2.10 3.61 -8.12
C GLN A 120 -3.37 3.37 -7.32
N GLY A 121 -4.32 2.63 -7.91
CA GLY A 121 -5.58 2.25 -7.26
C GLY A 121 -5.28 1.43 -6.01
N SER A 122 -5.05 2.13 -4.91
CA SER A 122 -4.75 1.53 -3.63
C SER A 122 -6.06 1.38 -2.87
N THR A 123 -6.89 0.44 -3.33
CA THR A 123 -7.73 -0.33 -2.42
C THR A 123 -6.94 -1.46 -1.78
N ARG A 124 -5.59 -1.47 -1.93
CA ARG A 124 -4.69 -2.33 -1.16
C ARG A 124 -4.61 -1.92 0.32
N CYS A 125 -5.68 -1.41 0.91
CA CYS A 125 -5.93 -1.83 2.27
C CYS A 125 -6.27 -3.32 2.16
N CYS A 126 -5.31 -4.21 2.45
CA CYS A 126 -5.61 -5.63 2.63
C CYS A 126 -6.48 -5.78 3.90
N ARG A 127 -7.73 -5.29 3.84
CA ARG A 127 -8.72 -5.41 4.91
C ARG A 127 -9.06 -6.88 5.01
N GLY A 128 -8.86 -7.43 6.21
CA GLY A 128 -9.03 -8.87 6.43
C GLY A 128 -7.91 -9.73 5.85
N ALA A 129 -6.67 -9.22 5.72
CA ALA A 129 -5.52 -10.01 5.24
C ALA A 129 -5.26 -11.32 6.00
N MET A 130 -5.79 -11.46 7.23
CA MET A 130 -5.68 -12.64 8.08
C MET A 130 -6.91 -13.57 7.99
N SER A 131 -7.94 -13.23 7.22
CA SER A 131 -9.20 -13.98 7.12
C SER A 131 -9.74 -14.44 8.50
N LEU A 132 -9.60 -13.59 9.52
CA LEU A 132 -10.01 -13.90 10.89
C LEU A 132 -11.51 -14.09 10.96
N ASP A 133 -11.96 -14.96 11.85
CA ASP A 133 -13.37 -15.21 12.07
C ASP A 133 -14.10 -13.91 12.50
N LYS A 134 -15.26 -13.68 11.87
CA LYS A 134 -16.12 -12.52 12.13
C LYS A 134 -16.81 -12.63 13.50
N SER A 135 -16.92 -13.83 14.06
CA SER A 135 -17.47 -14.05 15.40
C SER A 135 -16.60 -13.44 16.52
N LEU A 136 -15.29 -13.29 16.28
CA LEU A 136 -14.36 -12.73 17.27
C LEU A 136 -14.68 -11.25 17.57
N PRO A 137 -14.41 -10.75 18.79
CA PRO A 137 -14.51 -9.33 19.09
C PRO A 137 -13.57 -8.49 18.20
N LEU A 138 -14.01 -7.28 17.84
CA LEU A 138 -13.24 -6.37 16.98
C LEU A 138 -11.85 -6.07 17.54
N ALA A 139 -11.76 -5.82 18.85
CA ALA A 139 -10.50 -5.52 19.53
C ALA A 139 -9.47 -6.67 19.40
N GLU A 140 -9.93 -7.91 19.50
CA GLU A 140 -9.06 -9.08 19.37
C GLU A 140 -8.56 -9.25 17.94
N ARG A 141 -9.44 -9.08 16.95
CA ARG A 141 -9.01 -9.08 15.53
C ARG A 141 -7.99 -7.99 15.22
N GLN A 142 -8.19 -6.78 15.76
CA GLN A 142 -7.25 -5.68 15.59
C GLN A 142 -5.90 -5.97 16.24
N SER A 143 -5.90 -6.57 17.44
CA SER A 143 -4.68 -7.01 18.14
C SER A 143 -3.91 -8.06 17.32
N LEU A 144 -4.60 -9.09 16.83
CA LEU A 144 -3.99 -10.14 15.98
C LEU A 144 -3.43 -9.55 14.67
N ALA A 145 -4.18 -8.67 14.01
CA ALA A 145 -3.72 -7.97 12.81
C ALA A 145 -2.50 -7.09 13.07
N ALA A 146 -2.45 -6.39 14.20
CA ALA A 146 -1.33 -5.57 14.61
C ALA A 146 -0.08 -6.43 14.88
N LYS A 147 -0.21 -7.55 15.59
CA LYS A 147 0.88 -8.51 15.84
C LYS A 147 1.48 -9.02 14.52
N ARG A 148 0.65 -9.53 13.61
CA ARG A 148 1.11 -9.99 12.28
C ARG A 148 1.82 -8.89 11.49
N THR A 149 1.27 -7.68 11.49
CA THR A 149 1.87 -6.54 10.77
C THR A 149 3.19 -6.09 11.40
N HIS A 150 3.31 -6.19 12.73
CA HIS A 150 4.57 -5.96 13.43
C HIS A 150 5.60 -7.03 13.05
N GLU A 151 5.25 -8.32 13.09
CA GLU A 151 6.14 -9.42 12.71
C GLU A 151 6.65 -9.29 11.28
N LEU A 152 5.77 -8.94 10.33
CA LEU A 152 6.16 -8.70 8.94
C LEU A 152 7.14 -7.53 8.81
N ARG A 153 6.90 -6.42 9.52
CA ARG A 153 7.82 -5.28 9.56
C ARG A 153 9.16 -5.66 10.21
N HIS A 154 9.12 -6.48 11.25
CA HIS A 154 10.31 -6.99 11.95
C HIS A 154 11.15 -7.85 11.00
N ARG A 155 10.56 -8.88 10.38
CA ARG A 155 11.23 -9.76 9.40
C ARG A 155 11.76 -9.03 8.17
N SER A 156 11.02 -8.03 7.68
CA SER A 156 11.47 -7.17 6.57
C SER A 156 12.71 -6.37 6.97
N THR A 157 12.70 -5.78 8.17
CA THR A 157 13.85 -5.02 8.70
C THR A 157 15.06 -5.94 8.90
N GLU A 158 14.87 -7.12 9.50
CA GLU A 158 15.94 -8.11 9.62
C GLU A 158 16.52 -8.49 8.26
N SER A 159 15.66 -8.77 7.27
CA SER A 159 16.09 -9.13 5.92
C SER A 159 16.92 -8.03 5.25
N LYS A 160 16.53 -6.76 5.42
CA LYS A 160 17.31 -5.61 4.94
C LYS A 160 18.67 -5.53 5.62
N ILE A 161 18.72 -5.70 6.94
CA ILE A 161 19.98 -5.68 7.70
C ILE A 161 20.88 -6.85 7.29
N ARG A 162 20.34 -8.07 7.15
CA ARG A 162 21.10 -9.24 6.67
C ARG A 162 21.64 -9.03 5.26
N ALA A 163 20.82 -8.53 4.35
CA ALA A 163 21.23 -8.21 2.99
C ALA A 163 22.33 -7.15 2.98
N ALA A 164 22.21 -6.12 3.82
CA ALA A 164 23.21 -5.09 3.90
C ALA A 164 24.54 -5.59 4.47
N CYS A 165 24.51 -6.46 5.47
CA CYS A 165 25.71 -7.09 6.00
C CYS A 165 26.42 -7.93 4.93
N ARG A 166 25.68 -8.76 4.16
CA ARG A 166 26.26 -9.52 3.03
C ARG A 166 26.89 -8.60 1.99
N GLY A 167 26.19 -7.52 1.62
CA GLY A 167 26.70 -6.55 0.66
C GLY A 167 27.98 -5.81 1.12
N LEU A 168 28.15 -5.58 2.43
CA LEU A 168 29.39 -5.01 2.97
C LEU A 168 30.53 -6.05 3.02
N GLN A 169 30.23 -7.31 3.33
CA GLN A 169 31.21 -8.41 3.30
C GLN A 169 31.76 -8.61 1.89
N GLU A 170 30.90 -8.62 0.88
CA GLU A 170 31.30 -8.74 -0.54
C GLU A 170 32.21 -7.58 -0.99
N ARG A 171 32.04 -6.38 -0.42
CA ARG A 171 32.88 -5.20 -0.68
C ARG A 171 34.19 -5.19 0.13
N GLY A 172 34.35 -6.10 1.09
CA GLY A 172 35.49 -6.10 2.01
C GLY A 172 35.50 -4.93 3.00
N GLU A 173 34.36 -4.26 3.18
CA GLU A 173 34.22 -3.13 4.11
C GLU A 173 33.95 -3.61 5.54
N LYS A 174 34.32 -2.79 6.53
CA LYS A 174 34.09 -3.11 7.94
C LYS A 174 32.59 -3.05 8.25
N LEU A 175 32.06 -4.08 8.90
CA LEU A 175 30.67 -4.13 9.39
C LEU A 175 30.48 -3.17 10.57
N THR A 176 30.40 -1.88 10.27
CA THR A 176 30.04 -0.86 11.25
C THR A 176 28.53 -0.63 11.23
N GLN A 177 27.94 -0.34 12.39
CA GLN A 177 26.50 -0.06 12.48
C GLN A 177 26.06 1.09 11.57
N VAL A 178 26.94 2.08 11.35
CA VAL A 178 26.68 3.23 10.48
C VAL A 178 26.65 2.80 9.00
N ALA A 179 27.64 2.04 8.55
CA ALA A 179 27.67 1.55 7.16
C ALA A 179 26.46 0.66 6.85
N ILE A 180 26.08 -0.22 7.78
CA ILE A 180 24.90 -1.09 7.65
C ILE A 180 23.61 -0.27 7.59
N ALA A 181 23.48 0.75 8.46
CA ALA A 181 22.32 1.64 8.47
C ALA A 181 22.13 2.36 7.13
N ILE A 182 23.22 2.92 6.58
CA ILE A 182 23.22 3.62 5.29
C ILE A 182 22.81 2.65 4.16
N LEU A 183 23.42 1.46 4.11
CA LEU A 183 23.18 0.51 3.02
C LEU A 183 21.81 -0.17 3.11
N ALA A 184 21.29 -0.44 4.32
CA ALA A 184 19.96 -0.98 4.54
C ALA A 184 18.83 0.08 4.46
N GLY A 185 19.17 1.37 4.49
CA GLY A 185 18.19 2.46 4.53
C GLY A 185 17.37 2.52 5.82
N VAL A 186 18.00 2.23 6.97
CA VAL A 186 17.38 2.28 8.31
C VAL A 186 18.21 3.12 9.27
N SER A 187 17.64 3.56 10.40
CA SER A 187 18.40 4.37 11.37
C SER A 187 19.45 3.53 12.12
N ARG A 188 20.52 4.19 12.59
CA ARG A 188 21.54 3.54 13.44
C ARG A 188 20.93 2.90 14.69
N GLN A 189 19.96 3.57 15.33
CA GLN A 189 19.28 3.04 16.51
C GLN A 189 18.49 1.77 16.19
N THR A 190 17.86 1.72 15.01
CA THR A 190 17.21 0.50 14.52
C THR A 190 18.23 -0.62 14.37
N VAL A 191 19.38 -0.39 13.73
CA VAL A 191 20.42 -1.43 13.61
C VAL A 191 20.90 -1.91 14.99
N ALA A 192 21.05 -1.01 15.97
CA ALA A 192 21.45 -1.37 17.33
C ALA A 192 20.41 -2.28 18.02
N ASN A 193 19.12 -2.01 17.85
CA ASN A 193 18.05 -2.85 18.39
C ASN A 193 18.05 -4.28 17.80
N TYR A 194 18.52 -4.43 16.55
CA TYR A 194 18.65 -5.72 15.86
C TYR A 194 20.07 -6.29 15.95
N GLY A 195 20.81 -6.00 17.03
CA GLY A 195 22.19 -6.47 17.22
C GLY A 195 22.36 -7.99 17.15
N TYR A 196 21.32 -8.77 17.48
CA TYR A 196 21.35 -10.23 17.34
C TYR A 196 21.54 -10.69 15.88
N VAL A 197 20.97 -9.98 14.91
CA VAL A 197 21.14 -10.25 13.48
C VAL A 197 22.60 -10.06 13.05
N LEU A 198 23.31 -9.11 13.66
CA LEU A 198 24.72 -8.88 13.39
C LEU A 198 25.59 -10.02 13.93
N ASN A 199 25.24 -10.54 15.11
CA ASN A 199 25.91 -11.70 15.69
C ASN A 199 25.70 -12.97 14.85
N GLU A 200 24.51 -13.16 14.29
CA GLU A 200 24.21 -14.27 13.36
C GLU A 200 25.10 -14.22 12.11
N VAL A 201 25.25 -13.03 11.51
CA VAL A 201 26.03 -12.87 10.26
C VAL A 201 27.54 -12.89 10.50
N THR A 202 27.98 -12.51 11.71
CA THR A 202 29.40 -12.53 12.10
C THR A 202 29.86 -13.94 12.50
N ARG A 203 28.97 -14.78 13.04
CA ARG A 203 29.27 -16.19 13.31
C ARG A 203 29.21 -16.96 11.98
N PRO A 204 30.33 -17.43 11.42
CA PRO A 204 30.27 -18.30 10.27
C PRO A 204 29.50 -19.56 10.69
N GLN A 205 28.31 -19.77 10.10
CA GLN A 205 27.62 -21.06 10.15
C GLN A 205 28.58 -22.06 9.54
N THR A 206 29.28 -22.82 10.39
CA THR A 206 30.11 -23.93 9.97
C THR A 206 29.11 -24.97 9.48
N ILE A 207 28.79 -24.94 8.19
CA ILE A 207 28.01 -25.98 7.53
C ILE A 207 28.90 -27.23 7.61
N SER A 208 28.69 -28.04 8.64
CA SER A 208 29.23 -29.38 8.71
C SER A 208 28.55 -30.18 7.61
N PHE A 209 29.21 -30.24 6.44
CA PHE A 209 28.92 -31.26 5.46
C PHE A 209 29.21 -32.60 6.14
N LEU A 210 28.17 -33.30 6.56
CA LEU A 210 28.24 -34.71 6.95
C LEU A 210 28.84 -35.46 5.76
N ALA A 211 30.11 -35.84 5.90
CA ALA A 211 30.74 -36.78 4.98
C ALA A 211 29.86 -38.04 4.91
N PRO A 212 29.54 -38.56 3.71
CA PRO A 212 28.80 -39.80 3.62
C PRO A 212 29.67 -40.92 4.20
N SER A 213 29.29 -41.42 5.38
CA SER A 213 29.85 -42.66 5.92
C SER A 213 29.46 -43.79 4.95
N VAL A 214 30.46 -44.31 4.23
CA VAL A 214 30.33 -45.55 3.46
C VAL A 214 29.89 -46.65 4.42
N SER A 215 28.64 -47.08 4.29
CA SER A 215 28.07 -48.21 5.02
C SER A 215 27.87 -49.37 4.05
N LYS A 216 28.71 -50.40 4.18
CA LYS A 216 28.30 -51.81 4.03
C LYS A 216 29.46 -52.75 4.32
N THR A 217 29.34 -53.53 5.39
CA THR A 217 29.29 -54.99 5.31
C THR A 217 29.06 -55.55 6.71
N PHE A 218 27.84 -56.02 6.97
CA PHE A 218 27.65 -57.12 7.92
C PHE A 218 26.40 -57.92 7.55
N SER A 219 26.61 -59.23 7.38
CA SER A 219 25.59 -60.24 7.09
C SER A 219 24.80 -60.61 8.35
N PRO A 220 23.59 -61.18 8.24
CA PRO A 220 22.71 -61.39 9.38
C PRO A 220 23.03 -62.70 10.10
N SER A 221 22.98 -62.68 11.43
CA SER A 221 22.79 -63.89 12.24
C SER A 221 21.68 -63.64 13.26
N SER A 222 20.80 -64.63 13.32
CA SER A 222 19.52 -64.70 14.00
C SER A 222 19.61 -64.93 15.51
N THR A 223 18.41 -64.89 16.12
CA THR A 223 17.90 -65.58 17.33
C THR A 223 17.98 -64.94 18.72
N GLY A 224 16.76 -64.65 19.24
CA GLY A 224 16.29 -64.82 20.64
C GLY A 224 16.57 -63.68 21.61
N ASP A 225 15.79 -63.39 22.64
CA ASP A 225 14.45 -63.78 23.12
C ASP A 225 14.14 -62.90 24.37
N GLN A 226 12.85 -62.70 24.65
CA GLN A 226 12.17 -62.16 25.86
C GLN A 226 12.61 -60.87 26.61
N GLY A 227 11.59 -60.09 27.01
CA GLY A 227 11.54 -59.55 28.38
C GLY A 227 10.93 -58.16 28.65
N SER A 228 9.59 -58.08 28.70
CA SER A 228 8.76 -57.38 29.73
C SER A 228 8.82 -55.84 29.99
N THR A 229 7.76 -55.15 29.53
CA THR A 229 6.79 -54.18 30.18
C THR A 229 7.10 -53.42 31.50
N PRO A 230 6.28 -52.43 31.95
CA PRO A 230 5.49 -51.34 31.32
C PRO A 230 5.77 -49.95 32.01
N SER A 231 5.28 -48.77 31.57
CA SER A 231 3.97 -48.21 31.96
C SER A 231 3.91 -46.66 31.84
N HIS A 232 2.70 -46.14 31.59
CA HIS A 232 2.11 -44.82 31.88
C HIS A 232 2.56 -43.52 31.16
N GLY A 233 1.58 -42.81 30.56
CA GLY A 233 1.63 -41.34 30.44
C GLY A 233 0.85 -40.69 29.29
N ILE A 234 -0.47 -40.55 29.45
CA ILE A 234 -1.34 -39.41 29.04
C ILE A 234 -1.06 -38.74 27.67
N ALA A 235 -1.93 -39.00 26.69
CA ALA A 235 -2.01 -38.24 25.44
C ALA A 235 -2.88 -36.98 25.63
N LEU A 236 -2.26 -35.80 25.51
CA LEU A 236 -2.95 -34.53 25.26
C LEU A 236 -2.79 -34.18 23.78
N THR A 237 -3.89 -34.28 23.03
CA THR A 237 -3.95 -33.85 21.63
C THR A 237 -4.12 -32.34 21.56
N SER A 238 -3.03 -31.61 21.29
CA SER A 238 -3.10 -30.22 20.85
C SER A 238 -3.19 -30.19 19.32
N THR A 239 -4.36 -29.86 18.77
CA THR A 239 -4.53 -29.57 17.35
C THR A 239 -3.95 -28.18 17.05
N PRO A 240 -2.95 -28.04 16.16
CA PRO A 240 -2.51 -26.72 15.71
C PRO A 240 -3.53 -26.13 14.74
N THR A 241 -4.02 -24.93 15.04
CA THR A 241 -4.80 -24.12 14.10
C THR A 241 -3.91 -23.73 12.94
N ASP A 242 -4.20 -24.31 11.77
CA ASP A 242 -3.50 -24.05 10.51
C ASP A 242 -3.80 -22.63 10.02
N VAL A 243 -2.86 -21.71 10.23
CA VAL A 243 -2.93 -20.35 9.69
C VAL A 243 -2.10 -20.31 8.41
N THR A 244 -2.78 -20.24 7.27
CA THR A 244 -2.15 -20.14 5.95
C THR A 244 -1.32 -18.86 5.80
N TYR A 245 0.00 -19.02 5.71
CA TYR A 245 0.95 -17.96 5.38
C TYR A 245 1.09 -17.85 3.85
N GLY A 246 0.17 -17.12 3.21
CA GLY A 246 0.27 -16.80 1.79
C GLY A 246 1.52 -15.96 1.48
N VAL A 247 2.47 -16.58 0.77
CA VAL A 247 3.70 -15.98 0.25
C VAL A 247 3.35 -15.16 -1.00
N HIS A 248 3.36 -13.83 -0.91
CA HIS A 248 3.45 -12.97 -2.09
C HIS A 248 4.88 -12.44 -2.20
N GLN A 249 5.69 -13.10 -3.04
CA GLN A 249 6.97 -12.56 -3.49
C GLN A 249 6.68 -11.38 -4.43
N VAL A 250 7.11 -10.19 -4.04
CA VAL A 250 7.17 -9.02 -4.93
C VAL A 250 8.59 -8.95 -5.47
N THR A 251 8.78 -9.34 -6.73
CA THR A 251 10.01 -9.07 -7.48
C THR A 251 10.08 -7.58 -7.78
N ALA A 252 11.14 -6.91 -7.33
CA ALA A 252 11.43 -5.52 -7.69
C ALA A 252 12.06 -5.46 -9.10
N PRO A 253 11.63 -4.55 -9.98
CA PRO A 253 12.36 -4.31 -11.23
C PRO A 253 13.62 -3.49 -10.95
N ALA A 254 14.72 -3.92 -11.57
CA ALA A 254 16.02 -3.26 -11.57
C ALA A 254 15.95 -1.88 -12.27
N GLY A 255 16.83 -0.97 -11.83
CA GLY A 255 16.83 0.43 -12.23
C GLY A 255 17.07 0.71 -13.71
N GLY A 256 16.53 1.85 -14.15
CA GLY A 256 16.94 2.56 -15.35
C GLY A 256 17.13 4.03 -14.99
N ALA A 257 18.38 4.42 -14.81
CA ALA A 257 18.80 5.81 -14.75
C ALA A 257 18.69 6.40 -16.16
N PHE A 258 17.93 7.47 -16.33
CA PHE A 258 18.05 8.35 -17.48
C PHE A 258 18.17 9.77 -16.96
N ASP A 259 19.41 10.26 -16.96
CA ASP A 259 19.73 11.68 -16.94
C ASP A 259 19.14 12.34 -18.19
N LEU A 260 18.35 13.39 -18.00
CA LEU A 260 18.03 14.33 -19.07
C LEU A 260 18.37 15.74 -18.61
N VAL A 261 19.58 16.16 -18.97
CA VAL A 261 20.01 17.56 -19.03
C VAL A 261 19.10 18.28 -20.03
N VAL A 262 18.28 19.21 -19.55
CA VAL A 262 17.63 20.22 -20.39
C VAL A 262 18.50 21.47 -20.31
N SER A 263 19.30 21.69 -21.35
CA SER A 263 19.87 22.99 -21.67
C SER A 263 18.78 23.85 -22.32
N SER A 264 18.41 24.94 -21.66
CA SER A 264 17.69 26.04 -22.29
C SER A 264 18.65 26.80 -23.20
N SER A 265 18.36 26.87 -24.49
CA SER A 265 18.93 27.88 -25.39
C SER A 265 17.79 28.53 -26.14
N GLN A 266 17.60 29.81 -25.84
CA GLN A 266 16.86 30.78 -26.64
C GLN A 266 17.58 30.98 -27.97
N SER A 267 16.82 31.06 -29.05
CA SER A 267 17.21 31.85 -30.23
C SER A 267 15.95 32.24 -30.98
N GLU A 268 15.65 33.53 -30.93
CA GLU A 268 14.89 34.28 -31.92
C GLU A 268 15.60 34.15 -33.28
N ASP A 269 14.89 33.94 -34.39
CA ASP A 269 14.98 34.80 -35.59
C ASP A 269 13.92 34.43 -36.65
N SER A 270 13.55 35.48 -37.35
CA SER A 270 12.63 35.76 -38.46
C SER A 270 12.48 34.74 -39.59
N SER A 271 11.24 34.54 -40.04
CA SER A 271 10.70 34.99 -41.35
C SER A 271 9.26 34.52 -41.54
#